data_AF-A0A7X6MWA7-F1
#
_entry.id   AF-A0A7X6MWA7-F1
#
_cell.length_a   1.000
_cell.length_b   1.000
_cell.length_c   1.000
_cell.angle_alpha   90.00
_cell.angle_beta   90.00
_cell.angle_gamma   90.00
#
_symmetry.space_group_name_H-M   'P 1'
#
loop_
_entity.id
_entity.type
_entity.pdbx_description
1 polymer ?
#
loop_
_entity_poly.entity_id
_entity_poly.type
_entity_poly.pdbx_seq_one_letter_code
_entity_poly.pdbx_strand_id
1 'polypeptide(L)'
;MVNGLFDGLRRNVLASIAAAMVLGTLFGVTAPQAAAWPVPLTAEDTNYLKATRGVFPGDDDQLLLVGREMCRLLYTGTPAQAVIDQMSGQYAATPQQTAVALRAARRAYCTQAPG
;
A
#
# COMPACT_ATOMS: atom_id res chain seq x y z
N MET A 1 20.65 -38.33 -42.24
CA MET A 1 21.40 -37.10 -41.91
C MET A 1 20.40 -36.03 -41.51
N VAL A 2 20.01 -35.94 -40.23
CA VAL A 2 19.00 -34.95 -39.76
C VAL A 2 19.48 -34.14 -38.55
N ASN A 3 20.69 -34.40 -38.03
CA ASN A 3 21.18 -33.79 -36.80
C ASN A 3 21.73 -32.36 -36.96
N GLY A 4 22.04 -31.90 -38.17
CA GLY A 4 22.70 -30.59 -38.38
C GLY A 4 21.78 -29.36 -38.28
N LEU A 5 20.47 -29.52 -38.52
CA LEU A 5 19.53 -28.39 -38.58
C LEU A 5 19.06 -27.94 -37.19
N PHE A 6 18.94 -28.88 -36.24
CA PHE A 6 18.48 -28.61 -34.87
C PHE A 6 19.55 -27.88 -34.02
N ASP A 7 20.83 -28.12 -34.27
CA ASP A 7 21.93 -27.44 -33.57
C ASP A 7 22.08 -25.96 -33.98
N GLY A 8 21.81 -25.63 -35.25
CA GLY A 8 21.86 -24.26 -35.75
C GLY A 8 20.77 -23.35 -35.15
N LEU A 9 19.54 -23.87 -35.02
CA LEU A 9 18.44 -23.14 -34.38
C LEU A 9 18.67 -22.91 -32.89
N ARG A 10 19.17 -23.92 -32.17
CA ARG A 10 19.49 -23.82 -30.74
C ARG A 10 20.53 -22.75 -30.45
N ARG A 11 21.55 -22.62 -31.30
CA ARG A 11 22.64 -21.64 -31.13
C ARG A 11 22.16 -20.19 -31.35
N ASN A 12 21.25 -19.97 -32.29
CA ASN A 12 20.66 -18.66 -32.57
C ASN A 12 19.66 -18.20 -31.50
N VAL A 13 18.89 -19.13 -30.93
CA VAL A 13 17.98 -18.85 -29.80
C VAL A 13 18.77 -18.52 -28.54
N LEU A 14 19.86 -19.24 -28.25
CA LEU A 14 20.71 -18.94 -27.10
C LEU A 14 21.43 -17.60 -27.24
N ALA A 15 21.88 -17.24 -28.45
CA ALA A 15 22.50 -15.95 -28.71
C ALA A 15 21.53 -14.77 -28.52
N SER A 16 20.27 -14.93 -28.90
CA SER A 16 19.24 -13.89 -28.74
C SER A 16 18.79 -13.71 -27.29
N ILE A 17 18.71 -14.79 -26.52
CA ILE A 17 18.45 -14.73 -25.06
C ILE A 17 19.63 -14.08 -24.33
N ALA A 18 20.87 -14.41 -24.69
CA ALA A 18 22.06 -13.80 -24.10
C ALA A 18 22.14 -12.30 -24.39
N ALA A 19 21.83 -11.88 -25.63
CA ALA A 19 21.78 -10.46 -26.00
C ALA A 19 20.71 -9.69 -25.23
N ALA A 20 19.53 -10.28 -25.02
CA ALA A 20 18.45 -9.66 -24.24
C ALA A 20 18.83 -9.46 -22.76
N MET A 21 19.57 -10.41 -22.16
CA MET A 21 20.05 -10.28 -20.77
C MET A 21 21.09 -9.16 -20.61
N VAL A 22 22.01 -8.99 -21.57
CA VAL A 22 23.03 -7.94 -21.53
C VAL A 22 22.41 -6.54 -21.70
N LEU A 23 21.37 -6.40 -22.51
CA LEU A 23 20.61 -5.14 -22.60
C LEU A 23 19.83 -4.87 -21.31
N GLY A 24 19.23 -5.90 -20.71
CA GLY A 24 18.54 -5.79 -19.42
C GLY A 24 19.44 -5.31 -18.28
N THR A 25 20.70 -5.74 -18.25
CA THR A 25 21.66 -5.29 -17.22
C THR A 25 22.16 -3.86 -17.45
N LEU A 26 22.27 -3.40 -18.71
CA LEU A 26 22.69 -2.02 -18.99
C LEU A 26 21.57 -0.99 -18.72
N PHE A 27 20.31 -1.34 -18.97
CA PHE A 27 19.16 -0.46 -18.72
C PHE A 27 18.53 -0.60 -17.32
N GLY A 28 18.77 -1.70 -16.61
CA GLY A 28 18.26 -1.91 -15.24
C GLY A 28 19.02 -1.14 -14.16
N VAL A 29 20.29 -0.80 -14.41
CA VAL A 29 21.18 -0.17 -13.39
C VAL A 29 21.00 1.35 -13.33
N THR A 30 20.37 1.96 -14.34
CA THR A 30 20.13 3.41 -14.40
C THR A 30 18.72 3.83 -14.00
N ALA A 31 17.86 2.89 -13.57
CA ALA A 31 16.59 3.27 -12.98
C ALA A 31 16.86 4.10 -11.71
N PRO A 32 16.55 5.41 -11.69
CA PRO A 32 16.75 6.21 -10.49
C PRO A 32 15.93 5.57 -9.37
N GLN A 33 16.51 5.47 -8.16
CA GLN A 33 15.72 5.06 -7.00
C GLN A 33 14.53 6.01 -6.92
N ALA A 34 13.32 5.46 -6.76
CA ALA A 34 12.14 6.27 -6.53
C ALA A 34 12.34 7.06 -5.23
N ALA A 35 12.81 8.30 -5.35
CA ALA A 35 12.90 9.21 -4.25
C ALA A 35 11.48 9.71 -3.97
N ALA A 36 10.87 9.19 -2.90
CA ALA A 36 9.63 9.76 -2.39
C ALA A 36 9.93 11.21 -2.00
N TRP A 37 9.31 12.16 -2.70
CA TRP A 37 9.33 13.56 -2.27
C TRP A 37 8.75 13.59 -0.85
N PRO A 38 9.42 14.23 0.14
CA PRO A 38 8.89 14.27 1.49
C PRO A 38 7.56 15.03 1.45
N VAL A 39 6.44 14.30 1.59
CA VAL A 39 5.15 14.94 1.83
C VAL A 39 5.16 15.38 3.29
N PRO A 40 5.10 16.70 3.57
CA PRO A 40 5.09 17.15 4.95
C PRO A 40 3.80 16.66 5.61
N LEU A 41 3.93 15.82 6.64
CA LEU A 41 2.80 15.38 7.45
C LEU A 41 2.27 16.55 8.27
N THR A 42 0.95 16.67 8.34
CA THR A 42 0.29 17.64 9.21
C THR A 42 0.44 17.24 10.69
N ALA A 43 0.11 18.15 11.60
CA ALA A 43 0.09 17.84 13.03
C ALA A 43 -0.97 16.77 13.36
N GLU A 44 -2.10 16.82 12.65
CA GLU A 44 -3.20 15.87 12.72
C GLU A 44 -2.75 14.47 12.27
N ASP A 45 -2.05 14.39 11.12
CA ASP A 45 -1.50 13.15 10.60
C ASP A 45 -0.51 12.52 11.58
N THR A 46 0.37 13.33 12.16
CA THR A 46 1.37 12.87 13.12
C THR A 46 0.71 12.34 14.39
N ASN A 47 -0.31 13.04 14.90
CA ASN A 47 -1.07 12.62 16.09
C ASN A 47 -1.85 11.34 15.84
N TYR A 48 -2.46 11.21 14.67
CA TYR A 48 -3.18 10.01 14.28
C TYR A 48 -2.23 8.81 14.15
N LEU A 49 -1.13 8.94 13.42
CA LEU A 49 -0.14 7.87 13.22
C LEU A 49 0.50 7.41 14.53
N LYS A 50 0.75 8.32 15.48
CA LYS A 50 1.26 7.96 16.81
C LYS A 50 0.32 7.01 17.56
N ALA A 51 -0.99 7.09 17.34
CA ALA A 51 -1.98 6.26 18.01
C ALA A 51 -2.26 4.94 17.28
N THR A 52 -2.01 4.87 15.97
CA THR A 52 -2.42 3.74 15.12
C THR A 52 -1.26 2.85 14.69
N ARG A 53 -0.03 3.37 14.61
CA ARG A 53 1.17 2.59 14.33
C ARG A 53 1.34 1.45 15.34
N GLY A 54 1.56 0.24 14.84
CA GLY A 54 1.71 -0.97 15.65
C GLY A 54 0.40 -1.54 16.21
N VAL A 55 -0.74 -0.87 16.00
CA VAL A 55 -2.07 -1.39 16.37
C VAL A 55 -2.83 -1.84 15.13
N PHE A 56 -2.99 -0.97 14.15
CA PHE A 56 -3.71 -1.27 12.92
C PHE A 56 -2.73 -1.73 11.84
N PRO A 57 -3.04 -2.79 11.05
CA PRO A 57 -2.15 -3.29 10.02
C PRO A 57 -2.05 -2.33 8.84
N GLY A 58 -0.83 -2.14 8.32
CA GLY A 58 -0.56 -1.30 7.14
C GLY A 58 0.62 -0.38 7.32
N ASP A 59 1.04 0.25 6.21
CA ASP A 59 1.98 1.37 6.23
C ASP A 59 1.30 2.68 6.63
N ASP A 60 2.10 3.73 6.83
CA ASP A 60 1.60 5.02 7.27
C ASP A 60 0.60 5.65 6.29
N ASP A 61 0.82 5.51 4.98
CA ASP A 61 -0.07 6.08 3.98
C ASP A 61 -1.43 5.37 3.98
N GLN A 62 -1.42 4.04 4.11
CA GLN A 62 -2.61 3.23 4.30
C GLN A 62 -3.34 3.62 5.59
N LEU A 63 -2.62 3.82 6.70
CA LEU A 63 -3.22 4.25 7.96
C LEU A 63 -3.93 5.60 7.79
N LEU A 64 -3.27 6.57 7.16
CA LEU A 64 -3.81 7.90 6.94
C LEU A 64 -5.06 7.87 6.03
N LEU A 65 -5.02 7.05 4.98
CA LEU A 65 -6.16 6.84 4.08
C LEU A 65 -7.35 6.23 4.83
N VAL A 66 -7.09 5.16 5.58
CA VAL A 66 -8.10 4.47 6.40
C VAL A 66 -8.75 5.42 7.40
N GLY A 67 -7.96 6.22 8.11
CA GLY A 67 -8.48 7.17 9.11
C GLY A 67 -9.41 8.22 8.50
N ARG A 68 -9.06 8.74 7.32
CA ARG A 68 -9.90 9.68 6.57
C ARG A 68 -11.18 9.04 6.03
N GLU A 69 -11.08 7.82 5.51
CA GLU A 69 -12.23 7.09 4.98
C GLU A 69 -13.23 6.72 6.08
N MET A 70 -12.75 6.27 7.23
CA MET A 70 -13.59 6.03 8.41
C MET A 70 -14.40 7.27 8.80
N CYS A 71 -13.75 8.44 8.82
CA CYS A 71 -14.42 9.70 9.10
C CYS A 71 -15.44 10.07 8.03
N ARG A 72 -15.14 9.83 6.75
CA ARG A 72 -16.09 10.02 5.65
C ARG A 72 -17.36 9.19 5.86
N LEU A 73 -17.21 7.91 6.22
CA LEU A 73 -18.33 7.01 6.48
C LEU A 73 -19.22 7.52 7.64
N LEU A 74 -18.62 7.97 8.73
CA LEU A 74 -19.36 8.55 9.85
C LEU A 74 -20.16 9.79 9.44
N TYR A 75 -19.56 10.71 8.67
CA TYR A 75 -20.27 11.90 8.19
C TYR A 75 -21.37 11.58 7.19
N THR A 76 -21.29 10.46 6.47
CA THR A 76 -22.37 9.97 5.61
C THR A 76 -23.47 9.23 6.37
N GLY A 77 -23.40 9.16 7.70
CA GLY A 77 -24.42 8.56 8.55
C GLY A 77 -24.24 7.06 8.81
N THR A 78 -23.10 6.47 8.43
CA THR A 78 -22.81 5.08 8.79
C THR A 78 -22.52 4.99 10.29
N PRO A 79 -23.18 4.12 11.06
CA PRO A 79 -22.96 4.00 12.49
C PRO A 79 -21.56 3.46 12.79
N ALA A 80 -20.94 3.89 13.89
CA ALA A 80 -19.56 3.58 14.22
C ALA A 80 -19.25 2.07 14.23
N GLN A 81 -20.19 1.25 14.70
CA GLN A 81 -20.01 -0.21 14.72
C GLN A 81 -19.96 -0.80 13.31
N ALA A 82 -20.82 -0.33 12.40
CA ALA A 82 -20.78 -0.78 11.01
C ALA A 82 -19.48 -0.38 10.30
N VAL A 83 -18.94 0.81 10.61
CA VAL A 83 -17.61 1.22 10.13
C VAL A 83 -16.53 0.29 10.64
N ILE A 84 -16.56 -0.07 11.94
CA ILE A 84 -15.61 -1.00 12.53
C ILE A 84 -15.68 -2.37 11.83
N ASP A 85 -16.88 -2.91 11.67
CA ASP A 85 -17.08 -4.24 11.09
C ASP A 85 -16.63 -4.26 9.62
N GLN A 86 -17.02 -3.24 8.84
CA GLN A 86 -16.63 -3.10 7.44
C GLN A 86 -15.11 -2.98 7.27
N MET A 87 -14.47 -2.09 8.02
CA MET A 87 -13.04 -1.83 7.88
C MET A 87 -12.19 -2.96 8.45
N SER A 88 -12.67 -3.65 9.50
CA SER A 88 -12.00 -4.85 10.02
C SER A 88 -11.91 -5.95 8.97
N GLY A 89 -13.01 -6.21 8.25
CA GLY A 89 -13.05 -7.17 7.16
C GLY A 89 -12.16 -6.79 5.96
N GLN A 90 -12.18 -5.52 5.55
CA GLN A 90 -11.43 -5.07 4.37
C GLN A 90 -9.90 -5.10 4.56
N TYR A 91 -9.43 -4.76 5.75
CA TYR A 91 -8.00 -4.59 6.03
C TYR A 91 -7.40 -5.76 6.82
N ALA A 92 -8.13 -6.87 6.96
CA ALA A 92 -7.74 -8.01 7.80
C ALA A 92 -7.33 -7.60 9.22
N ALA A 93 -7.96 -6.55 9.75
CA ALA A 93 -7.75 -6.05 11.10
C ALA A 93 -8.80 -6.64 12.04
N THR A 94 -8.49 -6.79 13.31
CA THR A 94 -9.49 -7.15 14.32
C THR A 94 -10.43 -5.97 14.60
N PRO A 95 -11.69 -6.20 14.99
CA PRO A 95 -12.61 -5.12 15.36
C PRO A 95 -12.05 -4.20 16.45
N GLN A 96 -11.26 -4.74 17.39
CA GLN A 96 -10.61 -3.97 18.44
C GLN A 96 -9.54 -3.02 17.88
N GLN A 97 -8.70 -3.48 16.95
CA GLN A 97 -7.71 -2.64 16.27
C GLN A 97 -8.40 -1.52 15.48
N THR A 98 -9.46 -1.87 14.74
CA THR A 98 -10.25 -0.90 13.99
C THR A 98 -10.95 0.12 14.89
N ALA A 99 -11.42 -0.28 16.07
CA ALA A 99 -12.00 0.63 17.05
C ALA A 99 -10.96 1.60 17.66
N VAL A 100 -9.70 1.20 17.80
CA VAL A 100 -8.61 2.12 18.18
C VAL A 100 -8.39 3.14 17.06
N ALA A 101 -8.27 2.67 15.81
CA ALA A 101 -8.09 3.54 14.64
C ALA A 101 -9.24 4.53 14.48
N LEU A 102 -10.49 4.09 14.61
CA LEU A 102 -11.67 4.95 14.55
C LEU A 102 -11.69 6.00 15.65
N ARG A 103 -11.32 5.64 16.90
CA ARG A 103 -11.22 6.60 18.00
C ARG A 103 -10.12 7.63 17.77
N ALA A 104 -8.98 7.22 17.22
CA ALA A 104 -7.91 8.13 16.85
C ALA A 104 -8.36 9.08 15.72
N ALA A 105 -9.03 8.55 14.69
CA ALA A 105 -9.56 9.31 13.56
C ALA A 105 -10.59 10.36 14.01
N ARG A 106 -11.48 10.02 14.95
CA ARG A 106 -12.43 10.99 15.53
C ARG A 106 -11.74 12.13 16.27
N ARG A 107 -10.58 11.89 16.88
CA ARG A 107 -9.84 12.96 17.58
C ARG A 107 -9.01 13.83 16.63
N ALA A 108 -8.54 13.28 15.52
CA ALA A 108 -7.67 13.97 14.58
C ALA A 108 -8.43 14.60 13.39
N TYR A 109 -9.32 13.86 12.74
CA TYR A 109 -9.93 14.23 11.46
C TYR A 109 -11.42 14.55 11.54
N CYS A 110 -12.17 13.88 12.42
CA CYS A 110 -13.63 14.05 12.51
C CYS A 110 -14.13 14.23 13.93
N THR A 111 -13.67 15.32 14.57
CA THR A 111 -14.06 15.71 15.94
C THR A 111 -15.54 15.97 16.10
N GLN A 112 -16.23 16.30 15.01
CA GLN A 112 -17.67 16.60 14.98
C GLN A 112 -18.51 15.43 14.46
N ALA A 113 -17.90 14.29 14.11
CA ALA A 113 -18.66 13.18 13.56
C ALA A 113 -19.60 12.55 14.60
N PRO A 114 -20.86 12.23 14.22
CA PRO A 114 -21.82 11.55 15.07
C PRO A 114 -21.33 10.14 15.46
N GLY A 115 -21.80 9.65 16.60
CA GLY A 115 -21.37 8.39 17.21
C GLY A 115 -22.41 7.30 17.08
#